data_AF-A0A925I6A7-F1
#
_entry.id   AF-A0A925I6A7-F1
#
_cell.length_a   1.000
_cell.length_b   1.000
_cell.length_c   1.000
_cell.angle_alpha   90.00
_cell.angle_beta   90.00
_cell.angle_gamma   90.00
#
_symmetry.space_group_name_H-M   'P 1'
#
loop_
_entity.id
_entity.type
_entity.pdbx_description
1 polymer ?
#
loop_
_entity_poly.entity_id
_entity_poly.type
_entity_poly.pdbx_seq_one_letter_code
_entity_poly.pdbx_strand_id
1 'polypeptide(L)'
;FLASLIDPRARALALANWVRRNIRYVGVYVGPGGVVPHPAASVLENRYGDCKDHAVLLEALLAAAGIDSSGALINNGNAYRLPRTPTLGIFNHLITYIPSLDLYLDSTAESVAAGYLPNHDLGKPVLLIKSGQLARTPALQNERSRHAIAFHIGKSGNSLFRVAKTSAGATAEPYRQALRDTRQAERDQLVGRMLEGFGQKGYGVLEAGLLDGGGDEYQMVFAGISENFANLPGPTGVGTAYDFWGGMVEAVAALTQEATRSQDFICRGFDSEDEIGFDFAPGVRILALPKTVTLRAERLSYSARYARRGNLVTVRRALRFSPAGALCTPDEFRRIQPLLERIARDLKSQIIVRAK
;
A
#
# COMPACT_ATOMS: atom_id res chain seq x y z
N PHE A 1 25.40 -16.92 9.11
CA PHE A 1 24.30 -15.94 9.20
C PHE A 1 22.92 -16.61 9.30
N LEU A 2 22.58 -17.59 8.45
CA LEU A 2 21.29 -18.32 8.55
C LEU A 2 21.21 -19.31 9.72
N ALA A 3 22.34 -19.89 10.13
CA ALA A 3 22.42 -20.85 11.23
C ALA A 3 22.03 -20.28 12.60
N SER A 4 22.01 -18.96 12.76
CA SER A 4 21.57 -18.28 14.00
C SER A 4 20.08 -17.95 14.02
N LEU A 5 19.35 -18.14 12.92
CA LEU A 5 17.89 -17.99 12.87
C LEU A 5 17.24 -19.33 13.23
N ILE A 6 16.82 -19.47 14.48
CA ILE A 6 16.18 -20.69 15.01
C ILE A 6 14.78 -20.89 14.39
N ASP A 7 14.07 -19.79 14.11
CA ASP A 7 12.73 -19.83 13.53
C ASP A 7 12.77 -20.15 12.01
N PRO A 8 12.11 -21.25 11.57
CA PRO A 8 12.00 -21.59 10.15
C PRO A 8 11.36 -20.48 9.30
N ARG A 9 10.41 -19.72 9.84
CA ARG A 9 9.77 -18.62 9.11
C ARG A 9 10.76 -17.50 8.87
N ALA A 10 11.44 -17.01 9.90
CA ALA A 10 12.49 -15.99 9.76
C ALA A 10 13.58 -16.41 8.76
N ARG A 11 13.99 -17.69 8.77
CA ARG A 11 14.98 -18.21 7.83
C ARG A 11 14.47 -18.21 6.38
N ALA A 12 13.24 -18.66 6.15
CA ALA A 12 12.61 -18.62 4.83
C ALA A 12 12.47 -17.18 4.30
N LEU A 13 12.02 -16.25 5.14
CA LEU A 13 11.90 -14.83 4.77
C LEU A 13 13.26 -14.20 4.47
N ALA A 14 14.31 -14.54 5.22
CA ALA A 14 15.67 -14.06 4.96
C ALA A 14 16.20 -14.56 3.61
N LEU A 15 15.98 -15.83 3.28
CA LEU A 15 16.36 -16.42 1.98
C LEU A 15 15.61 -15.78 0.82
N ALA A 16 14.28 -15.65 0.92
CA ALA A 16 13.49 -15.00 -0.12
C ALA A 16 13.85 -13.51 -0.29
N ASN A 17 14.09 -12.79 0.81
CA ASN A 17 14.58 -11.42 0.77
C ASN A 17 15.97 -11.32 0.10
N TRP A 18 16.83 -12.31 0.31
CA TRP A 18 18.13 -12.34 -0.35
C TRP A 18 17.97 -12.57 -1.86
N VAL A 19 17.17 -13.56 -2.28
CA VAL A 19 16.92 -13.83 -3.70
C VAL A 19 16.33 -12.59 -4.39
N ARG A 20 15.27 -11.98 -3.84
CA ARG A 20 14.62 -10.81 -4.46
C ARG A 20 15.54 -9.59 -4.61
N ARG A 21 16.56 -9.44 -3.74
CA ARG A 21 17.49 -8.30 -3.76
C ARG A 21 18.77 -8.56 -4.55
N ASN A 22 19.13 -9.82 -4.78
CA ASN A 22 20.42 -10.19 -5.36
C ASN A 22 20.31 -10.87 -6.73
N ILE A 23 19.09 -11.16 -7.20
CA ILE A 23 18.84 -11.74 -8.52
C ILE A 23 17.97 -10.77 -9.30
N ARG A 24 18.49 -10.30 -10.43
CA ARG A 24 17.80 -9.35 -11.29
C ARG A 24 16.81 -10.07 -12.21
N TYR A 25 15.58 -9.58 -12.27
CA TYR A 25 14.58 -10.16 -13.16
C TYR A 25 14.93 -9.89 -14.64
N VAL A 26 15.10 -10.95 -15.43
CA VAL A 26 15.36 -10.89 -16.88
C VAL A 26 14.60 -12.04 -17.57
N GLY A 27 13.54 -11.68 -18.32
CA GLY A 27 12.74 -12.62 -19.10
C GLY A 27 13.48 -13.10 -20.35
N VAL A 28 13.91 -14.37 -20.37
CA VAL A 28 14.54 -15.00 -21.55
C VAL A 28 13.81 -16.29 -21.89
N TYR A 29 13.07 -16.28 -23.00
CA TYR A 29 12.17 -17.37 -23.42
C TYR A 29 12.70 -18.11 -24.66
N VAL A 30 13.96 -18.55 -24.63
CA VAL A 30 14.55 -19.31 -25.74
C VAL A 30 14.32 -20.80 -25.54
N GLY A 31 13.80 -21.49 -26.56
CA GLY A 31 13.53 -22.93 -26.52
C GLY A 31 12.57 -23.30 -25.38
N PRO A 32 12.92 -24.27 -24.49
CA PRO A 32 12.07 -24.64 -23.37
C PRO A 32 12.03 -23.58 -22.25
N GLY A 33 12.78 -22.47 -22.39
CA GLY A 33 12.83 -21.38 -21.41
C GLY A 33 11.49 -20.68 -21.14
N GLY A 34 10.42 -20.99 -21.88
CA GLY A 34 9.07 -20.60 -21.49
C GLY A 34 8.55 -21.32 -20.22
N VAL A 35 9.08 -22.50 -19.90
CA VAL A 35 8.55 -23.39 -18.84
C VAL A 35 9.62 -24.10 -18.01
N VAL A 36 10.82 -24.31 -18.54
CA VAL A 36 11.93 -24.99 -17.84
C VAL A 36 12.90 -23.95 -17.29
N PRO A 37 13.17 -23.90 -15.98
CA PRO A 37 14.14 -22.98 -15.39
C PRO A 37 15.57 -23.36 -15.75
N HIS A 38 16.47 -22.39 -15.70
CA HIS A 38 17.90 -22.64 -15.69
C HIS A 38 18.31 -23.37 -14.39
N PRO A 39 19.44 -24.10 -14.38
CA PRO A 39 19.95 -24.68 -13.15
C PRO A 39 20.15 -23.63 -12.06
N ALA A 40 19.73 -23.91 -10.82
CA ALA A 40 19.83 -22.96 -9.70
C ALA A 40 21.27 -22.44 -9.49
N ALA A 41 22.28 -23.30 -9.70
CA ALA A 41 23.69 -22.89 -9.63
C ALA A 41 24.03 -21.81 -10.66
N SER A 42 23.52 -21.92 -11.89
CA SER A 42 23.73 -20.93 -12.95
C SER A 42 22.99 -19.61 -12.65
N VAL A 43 21.78 -19.66 -12.10
CA VAL A 43 21.05 -18.46 -11.66
C VAL A 43 21.82 -17.74 -10.55
N LEU A 44 22.33 -18.51 -9.59
CA LEU A 44 23.14 -18.01 -8.48
C LEU A 44 24.45 -17.37 -8.95
N GLU A 45 25.13 -17.99 -9.91
CA GLU A 45 26.39 -17.49 -10.50
C GLU A 45 26.14 -16.21 -11.30
N ASN A 46 25.14 -16.22 -12.19
CA ASN A 46 24.89 -15.14 -13.13
C ASN A 46 24.10 -13.96 -12.54
N ARG A 47 23.42 -14.15 -11.41
CA ARG A 47 22.64 -13.11 -10.71
C ARG A 47 21.49 -12.52 -11.52
N TYR A 48 20.93 -13.29 -12.45
CA TYR A 48 19.71 -12.93 -13.16
C TYR A 48 18.88 -14.16 -13.55
N GLY A 49 17.60 -13.93 -13.82
CA GLY A 49 16.66 -14.93 -14.32
C GLY A 49 15.23 -14.42 -14.30
N ASP A 50 14.26 -15.20 -14.75
CA ASP A 50 12.84 -14.85 -14.64
C ASP A 50 12.14 -15.59 -13.50
N CYS A 51 10.80 -15.66 -13.52
CA CYS A 51 10.02 -16.17 -12.38
C CYS A 51 10.37 -17.59 -11.95
N LYS A 52 10.57 -18.48 -12.91
CA LYS A 52 10.97 -19.86 -12.64
C LYS A 52 12.42 -19.99 -12.18
N ASP A 53 13.31 -19.10 -12.65
CA ASP A 53 14.70 -19.05 -12.22
C ASP A 53 14.82 -18.55 -10.76
N HIS A 54 14.03 -17.55 -10.40
CA HIS A 54 13.92 -17.08 -9.02
C HIS A 54 13.35 -18.17 -8.11
N ALA A 55 12.27 -18.84 -8.53
CA ALA A 55 11.63 -19.91 -7.76
C ALA A 55 12.59 -21.10 -7.55
N VAL A 56 13.23 -21.62 -8.60
CA VAL A 56 14.12 -22.79 -8.47
C VAL A 56 15.32 -22.48 -7.58
N LEU A 57 15.87 -21.27 -7.63
CA LEU A 57 16.96 -20.86 -6.76
C LEU A 57 16.48 -20.76 -5.30
N LEU A 58 15.31 -20.16 -5.06
CA LEU A 58 14.75 -20.07 -3.72
C LEU A 58 14.45 -21.47 -3.14
N GLU A 59 13.84 -22.37 -3.92
CA GLU A 59 13.58 -23.75 -3.49
C GLU A 59 14.89 -24.49 -3.15
N ALA A 60 15.94 -24.34 -3.97
CA ALA A 60 17.25 -24.94 -3.69
C ALA A 60 17.88 -24.42 -2.38
N LEU A 61 17.78 -23.11 -2.13
CA LEU A 61 18.27 -22.48 -0.89
C LEU A 61 17.45 -22.93 0.33
N LEU A 62 16.13 -23.05 0.20
CA LEU A 62 15.24 -23.54 1.26
C LEU A 62 15.54 -25.01 1.58
N ALA A 63 15.70 -25.85 0.56
CA ALA A 63 16.06 -27.25 0.73
C ALA A 63 17.42 -27.40 1.45
N ALA A 64 18.44 -26.62 1.06
CA ALA A 64 19.73 -26.58 1.74
C ALA A 64 19.63 -26.12 3.21
N ALA A 65 18.60 -25.34 3.55
CA ALA A 65 18.28 -24.90 4.90
C ALA A 65 17.36 -25.86 5.68
N GLY A 66 17.00 -27.01 5.10
CA GLY A 66 16.10 -28.00 5.69
C GLY A 66 14.62 -27.62 5.66
N ILE A 67 14.21 -26.74 4.75
CA ILE A 67 12.82 -26.27 4.62
C ILE A 67 12.25 -26.83 3.32
N ASP A 68 11.19 -27.64 3.42
CA ASP A 68 10.50 -28.17 2.24
C ASP A 68 9.66 -27.08 1.56
N SER A 69 9.67 -27.09 0.22
CA SER A 69 8.95 -26.12 -0.59
C SER A 69 8.42 -26.76 -1.88
N SER A 70 7.50 -26.05 -2.53
CA SER A 70 7.02 -26.37 -3.88
C SER A 70 6.82 -25.08 -4.66
N GLY A 71 7.21 -25.07 -5.93
CA GLY A 71 6.71 -24.08 -6.87
C GLY A 71 5.17 -24.09 -6.92
N ALA A 72 4.59 -22.89 -7.06
CA ALA A 72 3.16 -22.64 -7.17
C ALA A 72 2.90 -21.81 -8.43
N LEU A 73 2.33 -22.46 -9.45
CA LEU A 73 1.94 -21.81 -10.69
C LEU A 73 0.74 -20.90 -10.44
N ILE A 74 0.84 -19.65 -10.89
CA ILE A 74 -0.13 -18.58 -10.62
C ILE A 74 -0.35 -17.69 -11.85
N ASN A 75 -1.46 -16.94 -11.87
CA ASN A 75 -1.69 -15.88 -12.84
C ASN A 75 -1.27 -14.52 -12.26
N ASN A 76 -0.22 -13.92 -12.82
CA ASN A 76 0.21 -12.55 -12.54
C ASN A 76 -0.59 -11.54 -13.41
N GLY A 77 -1.91 -11.56 -13.28
CA GLY A 77 -2.83 -10.74 -14.08
C GLY A 77 -4.19 -10.65 -13.41
N ASN A 78 -5.25 -10.37 -14.17
CA ASN A 78 -6.60 -10.21 -13.62
C ASN A 78 -7.44 -11.51 -13.63
N ALA A 79 -6.83 -12.68 -13.83
CA ALA A 79 -7.56 -13.95 -13.78
C ALA A 79 -7.59 -14.52 -12.35
N TYR A 80 -8.76 -14.47 -11.70
CA TYR A 80 -8.97 -14.97 -10.33
C TYR A 80 -9.76 -16.30 -10.29
N ARG A 81 -10.10 -16.81 -11.47
CA ARG A 81 -10.82 -18.06 -11.70
C ARG A 81 -10.08 -18.87 -12.75
N LEU A 82 -10.06 -20.17 -12.57
CA LEU A 82 -9.57 -21.09 -13.59
C LEU A 82 -10.70 -21.38 -14.59
N PRO A 83 -10.39 -21.46 -15.89
CA PRO A 83 -11.34 -21.98 -16.87
C PRO A 83 -11.71 -23.44 -16.56
N ARG A 84 -12.90 -23.87 -16.98
CA ARG A 84 -13.30 -25.28 -16.85
C ARG A 84 -12.41 -26.21 -17.68
N THR A 85 -11.96 -25.73 -18.84
CA THR A 85 -11.03 -26.44 -19.70
C THR A 85 -9.61 -26.09 -19.29
N PRO A 86 -8.72 -27.08 -19.03
CA PRO A 86 -7.32 -26.81 -18.76
C PRO A 86 -6.67 -26.07 -19.94
N THR A 87 -6.08 -24.90 -19.67
CA THR A 87 -5.30 -24.13 -20.64
C THR A 87 -3.96 -23.78 -20.03
N LEU A 88 -2.87 -23.98 -20.78
CA LEU A 88 -1.53 -23.73 -20.26
C LEU A 88 -1.29 -22.23 -19.98
N GLY A 89 -1.89 -21.34 -20.77
CA GLY A 89 -1.68 -19.89 -20.66
C GLY A 89 -2.31 -19.21 -19.45
N ILE A 90 -3.16 -19.91 -18.66
CA ILE A 90 -3.76 -19.29 -17.47
C ILE A 90 -2.72 -19.07 -16.36
N PHE A 91 -1.73 -19.96 -16.26
CA PHE A 91 -0.62 -19.83 -15.34
C PHE A 91 0.57 -19.25 -16.10
N ASN A 92 0.81 -17.96 -15.91
CA ASN A 92 1.86 -17.21 -16.59
C ASN A 92 2.99 -16.76 -15.64
N HIS A 93 2.95 -17.21 -14.38
CA HIS A 93 3.90 -16.86 -13.33
C HIS A 93 4.15 -18.03 -12.39
N LEU A 94 5.28 -18.01 -11.69
CA LEU A 94 5.68 -19.04 -10.72
C LEU A 94 6.23 -18.38 -9.45
N ILE A 95 5.64 -18.74 -8.31
CA ILE A 95 6.08 -18.33 -6.97
C ILE A 95 6.41 -19.56 -6.12
N THR A 96 6.95 -19.38 -4.91
CA THR A 96 7.31 -20.49 -4.01
C THR A 96 6.27 -20.64 -2.89
N TYR A 97 5.87 -21.88 -2.57
CA TYR A 97 5.03 -22.23 -1.44
C TYR A 97 5.81 -23.09 -0.43
N ILE A 98 5.66 -22.78 0.87
CA ILE A 98 6.27 -23.52 1.97
C ILE A 98 5.14 -24.15 2.81
N PRO A 99 4.86 -25.46 2.64
CA PRO A 99 3.70 -26.12 3.27
C PRO A 99 3.71 -26.04 4.80
N SER A 100 4.86 -26.21 5.45
CA SER A 100 4.96 -26.22 6.91
C SER A 100 4.66 -24.86 7.56
N LEU A 101 4.63 -23.78 6.78
CA LEU A 101 4.40 -22.42 7.24
C LEU A 101 3.12 -21.81 6.67
N ASP A 102 2.42 -22.55 5.79
CA ASP A 102 1.37 -22.03 4.90
C ASP A 102 1.74 -20.67 4.30
N LEU A 103 2.93 -20.60 3.69
CA LEU A 103 3.55 -19.35 3.28
C LEU A 103 3.85 -19.35 1.79
N TYR A 104 3.31 -18.36 1.09
CA TYR A 104 3.65 -18.06 -0.30
C TYR A 104 4.68 -16.93 -0.35
N LEU A 105 5.67 -17.07 -1.23
CA LEU A 105 6.76 -16.15 -1.43
C LEU A 105 6.95 -15.88 -2.91
N ASP A 106 6.78 -14.62 -3.32
CA ASP A 106 7.17 -14.17 -4.65
C ASP A 106 8.54 -13.49 -4.58
N SER A 107 9.60 -14.23 -4.91
CA SER A 107 10.97 -13.70 -4.97
C SER A 107 11.24 -12.85 -6.21
N THR A 108 10.28 -12.69 -7.12
CA THR A 108 10.38 -11.81 -8.30
C THR A 108 9.92 -10.38 -7.99
N ALA A 109 9.12 -10.22 -6.93
CA ALA A 109 8.58 -8.95 -6.51
C ALA A 109 9.62 -8.14 -5.70
N GLU A 110 10.55 -7.48 -6.39
CA GLU A 110 11.63 -6.69 -5.76
C GLU A 110 11.09 -5.66 -4.74
N SER A 111 9.99 -4.99 -5.06
CA SER A 111 9.39 -3.94 -4.24
C SER A 111 8.48 -4.43 -3.12
N VAL A 112 8.30 -5.74 -2.94
CA VAL A 112 7.46 -6.33 -1.88
C VAL A 112 8.35 -7.08 -0.89
N ALA A 113 8.15 -6.83 0.41
CA ALA A 113 8.91 -7.54 1.44
C ALA A 113 8.51 -9.02 1.47
N ALA A 114 9.49 -9.91 1.67
CA ALA A 114 9.19 -11.34 1.84
C ALA A 114 8.22 -11.54 3.01
N GLY A 115 7.22 -12.38 2.80
CA GLY A 115 6.11 -12.58 3.74
C GLY A 115 4.82 -11.87 3.34
N TYR A 116 4.91 -10.96 2.37
CA TYR A 116 3.79 -10.34 1.67
C TYR A 116 3.80 -10.73 0.19
N LEU A 117 2.66 -10.59 -0.46
CA LEU A 117 2.51 -10.81 -1.90
C LEU A 117 2.17 -9.49 -2.61
N PRO A 118 2.57 -9.33 -3.88
CA PRO A 118 2.00 -8.29 -4.73
C PRO A 118 0.47 -8.37 -4.75
N ASN A 119 -0.17 -7.22 -4.91
CA ASN A 119 -1.63 -7.13 -4.93
C ASN A 119 -2.30 -8.04 -5.98
N HIS A 120 -1.63 -8.28 -7.11
CA HIS A 120 -2.15 -9.14 -8.17
C HIS A 120 -1.97 -10.63 -7.87
N ASP A 121 -1.22 -11.02 -6.85
CA ASP A 121 -1.04 -12.43 -6.44
C ASP A 121 -1.94 -12.83 -5.28
N LEU A 122 -2.63 -11.89 -4.64
CA LEU A 122 -3.57 -12.16 -3.54
C LEU A 122 -4.83 -12.86 -4.03
N GLY A 123 -5.32 -13.81 -3.24
CA GLY A 123 -6.58 -14.52 -3.49
C GLY A 123 -6.64 -15.20 -4.85
N LYS A 124 -5.51 -15.70 -5.36
CA LYS A 124 -5.40 -16.38 -6.65
C LYS A 124 -5.46 -17.89 -6.50
N PRO A 125 -6.14 -18.61 -7.42
CA PRO A 125 -5.93 -20.04 -7.52
C PRO A 125 -4.49 -20.32 -7.95
N VAL A 126 -3.89 -21.35 -7.37
CA VAL A 126 -2.54 -21.82 -7.72
C VAL A 126 -2.53 -23.32 -7.96
N LEU A 127 -1.61 -23.79 -8.80
CA LEU A 127 -1.31 -25.22 -8.96
C LEU A 127 0.07 -25.50 -8.35
N LEU A 128 0.10 -26.33 -7.30
CA LEU A 128 1.33 -26.73 -6.62
C LEU A 128 2.04 -27.80 -7.45
N ILE A 129 3.27 -27.52 -7.89
CA ILE A 129 4.01 -28.39 -8.82
C ILE A 129 4.29 -29.76 -8.20
N LYS A 130 4.73 -29.81 -6.93
CA LYS A 130 5.16 -31.05 -6.28
C LYS A 130 4.01 -32.04 -6.04
N SER A 131 2.81 -31.55 -5.72
CA SER A 131 1.65 -32.39 -5.40
C SER A 131 0.62 -32.50 -6.53
N GLY A 132 0.68 -31.61 -7.53
CA GLY A 132 -0.35 -31.48 -8.56
C GLY A 132 -1.71 -30.96 -8.04
N GLN A 133 -1.76 -30.42 -6.82
CA GLN A 133 -2.99 -29.97 -6.19
C GLN A 133 -3.26 -28.49 -6.44
N LEU A 134 -4.55 -28.15 -6.57
CA LEU A 134 -5.00 -26.76 -6.57
C LEU A 134 -5.08 -26.22 -5.14
N ALA A 135 -4.58 -25.01 -4.94
CA ALA A 135 -4.70 -24.25 -3.70
C ALA A 135 -5.05 -22.79 -4.00
N ARG A 136 -4.99 -21.92 -2.99
CA ARG A 136 -5.27 -20.50 -3.13
C ARG A 136 -4.33 -19.67 -2.26
N THR A 137 -3.80 -18.57 -2.79
CA THR A 137 -3.01 -17.61 -2.02
C THR A 137 -3.90 -16.84 -1.02
N PRO A 138 -3.33 -16.26 0.05
CA PRO A 138 -4.08 -15.43 0.98
C PRO A 138 -4.84 -14.32 0.25
N ALA A 139 -6.11 -14.13 0.59
CA ALA A 139 -6.94 -13.11 -0.06
C ALA A 139 -6.67 -11.69 0.47
N LEU A 140 -6.13 -11.61 1.67
CA LEU A 140 -5.81 -10.37 2.39
C LEU A 140 -4.46 -10.53 3.05
N GLN A 141 -3.82 -9.39 3.32
CA GLN A 141 -2.59 -9.30 4.08
C GLN A 141 -2.60 -8.03 4.94
N ASN A 142 -1.64 -7.91 5.86
CA ASN A 142 -1.54 -6.72 6.69
C ASN A 142 -1.15 -5.50 5.84
N GLU A 143 -2.01 -4.50 5.80
CA GLU A 143 -1.80 -3.23 5.12
C GLU A 143 -2.41 -2.13 5.99
N ARG A 144 -1.55 -1.38 6.69
CA ARG A 144 -2.00 -0.27 7.55
C ARG A 144 -1.26 1.01 7.21
N SER A 145 -1.98 2.12 7.11
CA SER A 145 -1.40 3.46 6.95
C SER A 145 -1.82 4.36 8.09
N ARG A 146 -0.88 5.12 8.64
CA ARG A 146 -1.13 6.15 9.64
C ARG A 146 -0.52 7.46 9.20
N HIS A 147 -1.31 8.54 9.21
CA HIS A 147 -0.83 9.88 8.94
C HIS A 147 -0.99 10.76 10.17
N ALA A 148 0.09 11.43 10.55
CA ALA A 148 0.06 12.51 11.54
C ALA A 148 0.48 13.81 10.83
N ILE A 149 -0.45 14.75 10.71
CA ILE A 149 -0.29 15.98 9.95
C ILE A 149 -0.46 17.17 10.88
N ALA A 150 0.46 18.12 10.83
CA ALA A 150 0.38 19.38 11.54
C ALA A 150 0.51 20.55 10.58
N PHE A 151 -0.45 21.47 10.64
CA PHE A 151 -0.45 22.75 9.93
C PHE A 151 -0.40 23.90 10.93
N HIS A 152 0.56 24.81 10.78
CA HIS A 152 0.61 26.09 11.48
C HIS A 152 0.27 27.21 10.50
N ILE A 153 -0.90 27.82 10.66
CA ILE A 153 -1.55 28.66 9.65
C ILE A 153 -1.51 30.13 10.09
N GLY A 154 -0.81 30.95 9.31
CA GLY A 154 -0.65 32.38 9.54
C GLY A 154 -1.90 33.20 9.21
N LYS A 155 -1.91 34.48 9.62
CA LYS A 155 -3.01 35.42 9.32
C LYS A 155 -3.17 35.71 7.83
N SER A 156 -2.07 35.64 7.08
CA SER A 156 -2.03 35.76 5.62
C SER A 156 -2.49 34.49 4.90
N GLY A 157 -2.74 33.40 5.63
CA GLY A 157 -3.23 32.16 5.05
C GLY A 157 -2.14 31.22 4.52
N ASN A 158 -0.87 31.56 4.66
CA ASN A 158 0.24 30.62 4.47
C ASN A 158 0.30 29.62 5.64
N SER A 159 0.80 28.41 5.37
CA SER A 159 1.00 27.37 6.38
C SER A 159 2.41 26.82 6.34
N LEU A 160 3.01 26.64 7.52
CA LEU A 160 4.06 25.64 7.71
C LEU A 160 3.38 24.29 7.93
N PHE A 161 3.92 23.22 7.35
CA PHE A 161 3.36 21.89 7.55
C PHE A 161 4.43 20.85 7.86
N ARG A 162 4.04 19.84 8.61
CA ARG A 162 4.79 18.60 8.81
C ARG A 162 3.84 17.41 8.75
N VAL A 163 4.20 16.40 7.98
CA VAL A 163 3.44 15.17 7.78
C VAL A 163 4.37 14.01 8.11
N ALA A 164 4.01 13.20 9.10
CA ALA A 164 4.63 11.90 9.31
C ALA A 164 3.69 10.82 8.75
N LYS A 165 4.16 10.09 7.74
CA LYS A 165 3.44 8.97 7.13
C LYS A 165 4.09 7.68 7.54
N THR A 166 3.32 6.81 8.19
CA THR A 166 3.74 5.48 8.62
C THR A 166 2.95 4.43 7.86
N SER A 167 3.64 3.57 7.13
CA SER A 167 3.06 2.47 6.37
C SER A 167 3.55 1.15 6.95
N ALA A 168 2.64 0.19 7.13
CA ALA A 168 2.92 -1.10 7.72
C ALA A 168 2.52 -2.26 6.78
N GLY A 169 3.22 -3.37 6.97
CA GLY A 169 3.05 -4.60 6.22
C GLY A 169 3.36 -4.45 4.74
N ALA A 170 2.48 -4.94 3.86
CA ALA A 170 2.78 -5.03 2.43
C ALA A 170 2.99 -3.68 1.74
N THR A 171 2.56 -2.59 2.37
CA THR A 171 2.73 -1.22 1.85
C THR A 171 4.07 -0.59 2.21
N ALA A 172 4.81 -1.13 3.19
CA ALA A 172 6.04 -0.51 3.69
C ALA A 172 7.20 -0.57 2.67
N GLU A 173 7.47 -1.75 2.12
CA GLU A 173 8.60 -1.96 1.21
C GLU A 173 8.45 -1.24 -0.15
N PRO A 174 7.26 -1.15 -0.77
CA PRO A 174 7.09 -0.37 -1.99
C PRO A 174 7.53 1.09 -1.82
N TYR A 175 7.20 1.71 -0.68
CA TYR A 175 7.65 3.07 -0.39
C TYR A 175 9.16 3.15 -0.13
N ARG A 176 9.76 2.17 0.57
CA ARG A 176 11.22 2.12 0.74
C ARG A 176 11.94 2.01 -0.59
N GLN A 177 11.48 1.13 -1.48
CA GLN A 177 12.06 0.93 -2.81
C GLN A 177 11.94 2.21 -3.63
N ALA A 178 10.74 2.79 -3.73
CA ALA A 178 10.51 4.02 -4.49
C ALA A 178 11.44 5.15 -4.01
N LEU A 179 11.65 5.26 -2.70
CA LEU A 179 12.54 6.26 -2.14
C LEU A 179 14.01 5.92 -2.34
N ARG A 180 14.44 4.67 -2.19
CA ARG A 180 15.82 4.22 -2.53
C ARG A 180 16.19 4.60 -3.96
N ASP A 181 15.26 4.47 -4.89
CA ASP A 181 15.49 4.70 -6.32
C ASP A 181 15.37 6.19 -6.73
N THR A 182 14.91 7.07 -5.84
CA THR A 182 14.69 8.50 -6.11
C THR A 182 15.73 9.36 -5.39
N ARG A 183 16.37 10.29 -6.10
CA ARG A 183 17.36 11.21 -5.49
C ARG A 183 16.68 12.27 -4.62
N GLN A 184 17.38 12.82 -3.62
CA GLN A 184 16.80 13.80 -2.70
C GLN A 184 16.12 14.99 -3.41
N ALA A 185 16.78 15.59 -4.41
CA ALA A 185 16.20 16.71 -5.15
C ALA A 185 14.86 16.38 -5.85
N GLU A 186 14.73 15.15 -6.39
CA GLU A 186 13.49 14.67 -7.02
C GLU A 186 12.39 14.39 -5.97
N ARG A 187 12.78 13.95 -4.77
CA ARG A 187 11.87 13.77 -3.63
C ARG A 187 11.33 15.11 -3.12
N ASP A 188 12.16 16.15 -3.08
CA ASP A 188 11.73 17.49 -2.67
C ASP A 188 10.76 18.10 -3.70
N GLN A 189 11.02 17.88 -4.99
CA GLN A 189 10.07 18.25 -6.06
C GLN A 189 8.73 17.50 -5.97
N LEU A 190 8.73 16.26 -5.47
CA LEU A 190 7.50 15.50 -5.26
C LEU A 190 6.59 16.20 -4.25
N VAL A 191 7.14 16.85 -3.22
CA VAL A 191 6.37 17.63 -2.25
C VAL A 191 5.66 18.80 -2.95
N GLY A 192 6.35 19.52 -3.84
CA GLY A 192 5.74 20.58 -4.65
C GLY A 192 4.56 20.08 -5.48
N ARG A 193 4.72 18.96 -6.20
CA ARG A 193 3.64 18.34 -6.99
C ARG A 193 2.45 17.89 -6.12
N MET A 194 2.69 17.44 -4.90
CA MET A 194 1.62 17.10 -3.96
C MET A 194 0.83 18.34 -3.55
N LEU A 195 1.52 19.45 -3.23
CA LEU A 195 0.87 20.71 -2.92
C LEU A 195 0.02 21.21 -4.11
N GLU A 196 0.55 21.13 -5.33
CA GLU A 196 -0.20 21.47 -6.55
C GLU A 196 -1.47 20.63 -6.70
N GLY A 197 -1.42 19.33 -6.37
CA GLY A 197 -2.58 18.44 -6.34
C GLY A 197 -3.67 18.88 -5.35
N PHE A 198 -3.31 19.63 -4.31
CA PHE A 198 -4.25 20.28 -3.38
C PHE A 198 -4.67 21.69 -3.82
N GLY A 199 -4.25 22.15 -5.00
CA GLY A 199 -4.43 23.53 -5.47
C GLY A 199 -3.56 24.54 -4.74
N GLN A 200 -2.48 24.09 -4.10
CA GLN A 200 -1.56 24.90 -3.30
C GLN A 200 -0.25 25.14 -4.04
N LYS A 201 0.39 26.26 -3.71
CA LYS A 201 1.74 26.63 -4.13
C LYS A 201 2.65 26.56 -2.93
N GLY A 202 3.88 26.10 -3.14
CA GLY A 202 4.85 26.01 -2.08
C GLY A 202 5.94 25.01 -2.40
N TYR A 203 6.74 24.70 -1.39
CA TYR A 203 7.86 23.79 -1.50
C TYR A 203 8.04 23.06 -0.17
N GLY A 204 8.77 21.97 -0.23
CA GLY A 204 9.11 21.22 0.97
C GLY A 204 10.17 20.18 0.69
N VAL A 205 10.51 19.47 1.74
CA VAL A 205 11.45 18.37 1.74
C VAL A 205 10.73 17.08 2.08
N LEU A 206 11.19 16.00 1.47
CA LEU A 206 10.77 14.65 1.83
C LEU A 206 11.96 13.91 2.43
N GLU A 207 11.90 13.70 3.75
CA GLU A 207 12.84 12.89 4.50
C GLU A 207 12.42 11.42 4.40
N ALA A 208 13.26 10.61 3.76
CA ALA A 208 12.95 9.21 3.51
C ALA A 208 12.99 8.31 4.76
N GLY A 209 13.55 8.77 5.88
CA GLY A 209 13.71 7.91 7.06
C GLY A 209 14.63 6.70 6.79
N LEU A 210 14.37 5.59 7.49
CA LEU A 210 15.20 4.37 7.39
C LEU A 210 14.77 3.50 6.19
N LEU A 211 15.57 3.56 5.13
CA LEU A 211 15.38 2.79 3.89
C LEU A 211 15.88 1.35 4.00
N ASP A 212 16.91 1.13 4.82
CA ASP A 212 17.52 -0.17 5.05
C ASP A 212 17.06 -0.70 6.41
N GLY A 213 15.97 -1.47 6.39
CA GLY A 213 15.40 -2.07 7.59
C GLY A 213 14.52 -3.28 7.25
N GLY A 214 14.50 -4.26 8.16
CA GLY A 214 13.66 -5.46 8.05
C GLY A 214 12.35 -5.38 8.84
N GLY A 215 11.99 -4.20 9.36
CA GLY A 215 10.77 -4.01 10.14
C GLY A 215 9.52 -3.96 9.27
N ASP A 216 8.40 -4.37 9.83
CA ASP A 216 7.09 -4.32 9.16
C ASP A 216 6.56 -2.89 8.99
N GLU A 217 7.09 -1.92 9.72
CA GLU A 217 6.71 -0.51 9.60
C GLU A 217 7.81 0.33 8.93
N TYR A 218 7.37 1.28 8.12
CA TYR A 218 8.21 2.27 7.47
C TYR A 218 7.60 3.66 7.66
N GLN A 219 8.44 4.62 8.04
CA GLN A 219 8.01 6.01 8.21
C GLN A 219 8.83 6.93 7.33
N MET A 220 8.14 7.84 6.66
CA MET A 220 8.70 8.97 5.95
C MET A 220 8.08 10.27 6.44
N VAL A 221 8.76 11.38 6.22
CA VAL A 221 8.31 12.70 6.66
C VAL A 221 8.32 13.69 5.50
N PHE A 222 7.26 14.47 5.38
CA PHE A 222 7.18 15.63 4.51
C PHE A 222 7.14 16.88 5.38
N ALA A 223 7.90 17.91 5.04
CA ALA A 223 7.85 19.19 5.74
C ALA A 223 8.03 20.33 4.76
N GLY A 224 7.36 21.46 4.98
CA GLY A 224 7.47 22.56 4.04
C GLY A 224 6.55 23.73 4.32
N ILE A 225 6.40 24.55 3.30
CA ILE A 225 5.59 25.76 3.29
C ILE A 225 4.54 25.64 2.19
N SER A 226 3.30 25.98 2.53
CA SER A 226 2.22 26.24 1.59
C SER A 226 1.88 27.73 1.64
N GLU A 227 2.00 28.42 0.52
CA GLU A 227 1.91 29.89 0.45
C GLU A 227 0.46 30.37 0.45
N ASN A 228 -0.46 29.57 -0.07
CA ASN A 228 -1.88 29.89 -0.24
C ASN A 228 -2.79 28.82 0.40
N PHE A 229 -2.41 28.34 1.58
CA PHE A 229 -3.13 27.28 2.28
C PHE A 229 -4.60 27.65 2.60
N ALA A 230 -4.86 28.91 2.97
CA ALA A 230 -6.20 29.44 3.22
C ALA A 230 -6.36 30.85 2.62
N ASN A 231 -7.51 31.14 2.01
CA ASN A 231 -7.80 32.46 1.43
C ASN A 231 -8.29 33.45 2.49
N LEU A 232 -7.37 33.99 3.29
CA LEU A 232 -7.62 34.99 4.34
C LEU A 232 -7.42 36.43 3.80
N PRO A 233 -8.06 37.47 4.38
CA PRO A 233 -8.76 37.48 5.68
C PRO A 233 -10.24 37.09 5.62
N GLY A 234 -10.86 36.98 4.44
CA GLY A 234 -12.30 36.67 4.30
C GLY A 234 -12.71 35.29 4.86
N PRO A 235 -14.02 35.01 5.00
CA PRO A 235 -14.50 33.66 5.29
C PRO A 235 -14.01 32.68 4.21
N THR A 236 -13.33 31.62 4.64
CA THR A 236 -12.80 30.59 3.74
C THR A 236 -12.91 29.21 4.36
N GLY A 237 -13.00 28.18 3.51
CA GLY A 237 -13.02 26.78 3.90
C GLY A 237 -11.63 26.18 3.82
N VAL A 238 -11.14 25.63 4.94
CA VAL A 238 -9.91 24.84 5.01
C VAL A 238 -10.29 23.37 4.94
N GLY A 239 -9.79 22.68 3.91
CA GLY A 239 -10.01 21.24 3.75
C GLY A 239 -9.55 20.46 4.98
N THR A 240 -10.23 19.35 5.27
CA THR A 240 -9.92 18.55 6.46
C THR A 240 -9.25 17.22 6.16
N ALA A 241 -9.01 16.87 4.90
CA ALA A 241 -8.33 15.63 4.50
C ALA A 241 -7.25 15.93 3.45
N TYR A 242 -6.10 15.27 3.58
CA TYR A 242 -4.92 15.48 2.73
C TYR A 242 -4.17 14.16 2.54
N ASP A 243 -3.93 13.76 1.30
CA ASP A 243 -3.20 12.52 0.96
C ASP A 243 -1.78 12.84 0.49
N PHE A 244 -0.80 12.71 1.39
CA PHE A 244 0.61 12.79 1.03
C PHE A 244 1.09 11.41 0.58
N TRP A 245 1.14 11.22 -0.74
CA TRP A 245 1.51 9.98 -1.41
C TRP A 245 0.56 8.80 -1.16
N GLY A 246 -0.75 9.08 -1.28
CA GLY A 246 -1.83 8.13 -1.06
C GLY A 246 -2.32 8.08 0.38
N GLY A 247 -3.51 7.52 0.56
CA GLY A 247 -4.22 7.58 1.83
C GLY A 247 -5.70 7.23 1.69
N MET A 248 -6.49 7.65 2.66
CA MET A 248 -7.91 7.33 2.68
C MET A 248 -8.70 8.05 1.59
N VAL A 249 -8.26 9.23 1.13
CA VAL A 249 -8.95 9.95 0.05
C VAL A 249 -8.82 9.18 -1.26
N GLU A 250 -7.61 8.74 -1.60
CA GLU A 250 -7.32 7.90 -2.76
C GLU A 250 -8.03 6.55 -2.67
N ALA A 251 -8.00 5.89 -1.51
CA ALA A 251 -8.65 4.58 -1.31
C ALA A 251 -10.17 4.66 -1.52
N VAL A 252 -10.83 5.68 -0.98
CA VAL A 252 -12.27 5.90 -1.18
C VAL A 252 -12.55 6.29 -2.64
N ALA A 253 -11.74 7.18 -3.22
CA ALA A 253 -11.88 7.59 -4.62
C ALA A 253 -11.81 6.39 -5.58
N ALA A 254 -10.83 5.49 -5.39
CA ALA A 254 -10.66 4.29 -6.20
C ALA A 254 -11.89 3.36 -6.17
N LEU A 255 -12.56 3.22 -5.02
CA LEU A 255 -13.79 2.44 -4.93
C LEU A 255 -14.99 3.16 -5.55
N THR A 256 -15.07 4.50 -5.42
CA THR A 256 -16.19 5.30 -5.91
C THR A 256 -16.05 5.80 -7.35
N GLN A 257 -14.95 5.47 -8.03
CA GLN A 257 -14.69 5.93 -9.40
C GLN A 257 -15.78 5.47 -10.38
N GLU A 258 -16.26 4.25 -10.20
CA GLU A 258 -17.33 3.67 -11.02
C GLU A 258 -18.67 3.81 -10.30
N ALA A 259 -19.63 4.49 -10.95
CA ALA A 259 -20.98 4.65 -10.39
C ALA A 259 -21.74 3.32 -10.32
N THR A 260 -21.44 2.39 -11.23
CA THR A 260 -22.05 1.05 -11.29
C THR A 260 -21.00 0.03 -11.66
N ARG A 261 -21.19 -1.22 -11.23
CA ARG A 261 -20.33 -2.36 -11.61
C ARG A 261 -21.22 -3.52 -12.06
N SER A 262 -20.87 -4.12 -13.19
CA SER A 262 -21.59 -5.28 -13.77
C SER A 262 -20.83 -6.59 -13.61
N GLN A 263 -19.57 -6.54 -13.20
CA GLN A 263 -18.68 -7.69 -13.01
C GLN A 263 -17.90 -7.57 -11.70
N ASP A 264 -17.35 -8.68 -11.25
CA ASP A 264 -16.45 -8.70 -10.11
C ASP A 264 -15.21 -7.84 -10.38
N PHE A 265 -14.68 -7.25 -9.33
CA PHE A 265 -13.55 -6.34 -9.42
C PHE A 265 -12.58 -6.55 -8.26
N ILE A 266 -11.32 -6.20 -8.47
CA ILE A 266 -10.28 -6.27 -7.44
C ILE A 266 -10.68 -5.35 -6.29
N CYS A 267 -10.81 -5.93 -5.11
CA CYS A 267 -11.35 -5.28 -3.94
C CYS A 267 -10.34 -5.39 -2.81
N ARG A 268 -9.57 -4.32 -2.62
CA ARG A 268 -8.51 -4.28 -1.63
C ARG A 268 -9.07 -3.84 -0.28
N GLY A 269 -8.59 -4.49 0.78
CA GLY A 269 -8.80 -3.98 2.12
C GLY A 269 -7.98 -2.73 2.38
N PHE A 270 -8.34 -1.97 3.40
CA PHE A 270 -7.56 -0.84 3.88
C PHE A 270 -7.79 -0.67 5.37
N ASP A 271 -6.72 -0.34 6.10
CA ASP A 271 -6.76 0.12 7.48
C ASP A 271 -5.97 1.43 7.55
N SER A 272 -6.69 2.55 7.62
CA SER A 272 -6.10 3.88 7.57
C SER A 272 -6.57 4.75 8.72
N GLU A 273 -5.62 5.40 9.37
CA GLU A 273 -5.89 6.35 10.45
C GLU A 273 -5.18 7.68 10.16
N ASP A 274 -5.93 8.78 10.26
CA ASP A 274 -5.39 10.13 10.09
C ASP A 274 -5.61 10.93 11.38
N GLU A 275 -4.57 11.64 11.82
CA GLU A 275 -4.65 12.69 12.83
C GLU A 275 -4.08 13.98 12.25
N ILE A 276 -4.94 15.00 12.12
CA ILE A 276 -4.59 16.27 11.49
C ILE A 276 -4.84 17.41 12.47
N GLY A 277 -3.79 18.17 12.78
CA GLY A 277 -3.83 19.37 13.59
C GLY A 277 -3.77 20.64 12.73
N PHE A 278 -4.70 21.55 12.96
CA PHE A 278 -4.75 22.88 12.35
C PHE A 278 -4.59 23.93 13.47
N ASP A 279 -3.40 24.48 13.59
CA ASP A 279 -3.07 25.54 14.54
C ASP A 279 -3.19 26.90 13.86
N PHE A 280 -4.28 27.61 14.12
CA PHE A 280 -4.54 28.91 13.53
C PHE A 280 -3.93 30.05 14.36
N ALA A 281 -3.22 30.96 13.70
CA ALA A 281 -2.61 32.12 14.34
C ALA A 281 -3.65 32.96 15.13
N PRO A 282 -3.26 33.58 16.26
CA PRO A 282 -4.14 34.49 17.00
C PRO A 282 -4.76 35.55 16.09
N GLY A 283 -6.09 35.72 16.14
CA GLY A 283 -6.82 36.63 15.26
C GLY A 283 -7.57 35.95 14.12
N VAL A 284 -7.24 34.70 13.80
CA VAL A 284 -8.07 33.85 12.94
C VAL A 284 -9.19 33.21 13.77
N ARG A 285 -10.44 33.46 13.39
CA ARG A 285 -11.64 32.94 14.05
C ARG A 285 -12.14 31.71 13.33
N ILE A 286 -12.32 30.61 14.06
CA ILE A 286 -13.02 29.42 13.60
C ILE A 286 -14.53 29.67 13.72
N LEU A 287 -15.22 29.70 12.57
CA LEU A 287 -16.64 30.00 12.43
C LEU A 287 -17.50 28.74 12.49
N ALA A 288 -17.04 27.64 11.88
CA ALA A 288 -17.77 26.38 11.87
C ALA A 288 -16.80 25.18 11.78
N LEU A 289 -17.22 24.07 12.37
CA LEU A 289 -16.57 22.77 12.26
C LEU A 289 -17.52 21.76 11.59
N PRO A 290 -17.00 20.78 10.86
CA PRO A 290 -17.78 19.63 10.45
C PRO A 290 -18.36 18.87 11.65
N LYS A 291 -19.42 18.10 11.41
CA LYS A 291 -20.03 17.24 12.42
C LYS A 291 -19.29 15.91 12.51
N THR A 292 -19.23 15.34 13.71
CA THR A 292 -18.70 13.98 13.89
C THR A 292 -19.50 12.98 13.06
N VAL A 293 -18.80 12.06 12.41
CA VAL A 293 -19.36 11.00 11.58
C VAL A 293 -18.96 9.66 12.16
N THR A 294 -19.91 8.73 12.25
CA THR A 294 -19.64 7.32 12.59
C THR A 294 -20.52 6.46 11.72
N LEU A 295 -19.88 5.60 10.93
CA LEU A 295 -20.47 4.81 9.86
C LEU A 295 -19.98 3.38 10.01
N ARG A 296 -20.90 2.42 9.92
CA ARG A 296 -20.57 1.00 9.93
C ARG A 296 -21.60 0.26 9.09
N ALA A 297 -21.12 -0.54 8.16
CA ALA A 297 -21.93 -1.50 7.42
C ALA A 297 -21.06 -2.69 7.04
N GLU A 298 -21.53 -3.90 7.31
CA GLU A 298 -20.82 -5.15 6.98
C GLU A 298 -19.35 -5.13 7.43
N ARG A 299 -18.44 -5.11 6.45
CA ARG A 299 -16.98 -5.16 6.55
C ARG A 299 -16.30 -3.79 6.42
N LEU A 300 -17.09 -2.70 6.33
CA LEU A 300 -16.64 -1.32 6.21
C LEU A 300 -17.01 -0.52 7.47
N SER A 301 -16.05 0.16 8.06
CA SER A 301 -16.26 1.10 9.16
C SER A 301 -15.48 2.39 8.94
N TYR A 302 -16.10 3.50 9.30
CA TYR A 302 -15.51 4.82 9.22
C TYR A 302 -15.91 5.67 10.42
N SER A 303 -14.97 6.42 10.96
CA SER A 303 -15.26 7.43 11.96
C SER A 303 -14.43 8.69 11.68
N ALA A 304 -15.04 9.85 11.91
CA ALA A 304 -14.38 11.15 11.84
C ALA A 304 -14.81 11.99 13.04
N ARG A 305 -13.85 12.49 13.81
CA ARG A 305 -14.05 13.35 14.98
C ARG A 305 -13.33 14.66 14.80
N TYR A 306 -14.00 15.74 15.16
CA TYR A 306 -13.50 17.11 15.05
C TYR A 306 -13.54 17.75 16.44
N ALA A 307 -12.39 18.15 16.96
CA ALA A 307 -12.26 18.76 18.28
C ALA A 307 -11.58 20.12 18.16
N ARG A 308 -12.04 21.10 18.95
CA ARG A 308 -11.44 22.43 19.04
C ARG A 308 -10.96 22.69 20.45
N ARG A 309 -9.71 23.17 20.58
CA ARG A 309 -9.16 23.73 21.82
C ARG A 309 -8.50 25.07 21.52
N GLY A 310 -9.18 26.16 21.85
CA GLY A 310 -8.72 27.51 21.49
C GLY A 310 -8.70 27.69 19.96
N ASN A 311 -7.51 27.91 19.40
CA ASN A 311 -7.28 28.03 17.96
C ASN A 311 -6.76 26.74 17.30
N LEU A 312 -6.54 25.68 18.08
CA LEU A 312 -6.19 24.38 17.55
C LEU A 312 -7.47 23.60 17.21
N VAL A 313 -7.56 23.10 15.98
CA VAL A 313 -8.55 22.11 15.57
C VAL A 313 -7.84 20.79 15.30
N THR A 314 -8.31 19.71 15.90
CA THR A 314 -7.82 18.34 15.64
C THR A 314 -8.90 17.55 14.93
N VAL A 315 -8.52 16.92 13.83
CA VAL A 315 -9.36 15.99 13.06
C VAL A 315 -8.77 14.59 13.19
N ARG A 316 -9.56 13.65 13.68
CA ARG A 316 -9.17 12.23 13.77
C ARG A 316 -10.09 11.39 12.91
N ARG A 317 -9.52 10.60 12.01
CA ARG A 317 -10.26 9.66 11.17
C ARG A 317 -9.71 8.25 11.29
N ALA A 318 -10.60 7.28 11.18
CA ALA A 318 -10.26 5.88 11.03
C ALA A 318 -11.18 5.28 9.97
N LEU A 319 -10.59 4.65 8.96
CA LEU A 319 -11.26 3.98 7.87
C LEU A 319 -10.75 2.53 7.82
N ARG A 320 -11.65 1.57 7.97
CA ARG A 320 -11.32 0.14 7.88
C ARG A 320 -12.26 -0.57 6.95
N PHE A 321 -11.71 -1.30 5.99
CA PHE A 321 -12.42 -2.19 5.10
C PHE A 321 -11.69 -3.52 4.97
N SER A 322 -12.40 -4.61 5.23
CA SER A 322 -11.84 -5.97 5.16
C SER A 322 -12.75 -6.86 4.31
N PRO A 323 -12.62 -6.83 2.97
CA PRO A 323 -13.49 -7.57 2.07
C PRO A 323 -13.44 -9.08 2.32
N ALA A 324 -14.44 -9.82 1.84
CA ALA A 324 -14.51 -11.27 2.06
C ALA A 324 -13.40 -12.04 1.33
N GLY A 325 -12.88 -11.48 0.24
CA GLY A 325 -11.73 -11.99 -0.48
C GLY A 325 -11.09 -10.89 -1.34
N ALA A 326 -10.21 -11.29 -2.27
CA ALA A 326 -9.50 -10.35 -3.16
C ALA A 326 -10.41 -9.71 -4.24
N LEU A 327 -11.62 -10.26 -4.43
CA LEU A 327 -12.64 -9.72 -5.32
C LEU A 327 -13.89 -9.32 -4.54
N CYS A 328 -14.53 -8.24 -4.99
CA CYS A 328 -15.90 -7.90 -4.61
C CYS A 328 -16.83 -8.08 -5.81
N THR A 329 -18.04 -8.50 -5.52
CA THR A 329 -19.15 -8.64 -6.45
C THR A 329 -19.88 -7.31 -6.67
N PRO A 330 -20.62 -7.15 -7.78
CA PRO A 330 -21.55 -6.04 -7.97
C PRO A 330 -22.53 -5.82 -6.82
N ASP A 331 -23.03 -6.91 -6.21
CA ASP A 331 -23.96 -6.84 -5.09
C ASP A 331 -23.31 -6.32 -3.80
N GLU A 332 -22.10 -6.77 -3.50
CA GLU A 332 -21.31 -6.22 -2.38
C GLU A 332 -21.06 -4.72 -2.58
N PHE A 333 -20.68 -4.32 -3.80
CA PHE A 333 -20.49 -2.91 -4.13
C PHE A 333 -21.75 -2.08 -3.89
N ARG A 334 -22.92 -2.53 -4.39
CA ARG A 334 -24.21 -1.84 -4.18
C ARG A 334 -24.55 -1.66 -2.70
N ARG A 335 -24.18 -2.62 -1.84
CA ARG A 335 -24.45 -2.54 -0.39
C ARG A 335 -23.55 -1.54 0.33
N ILE A 336 -22.29 -1.40 -0.07
CA ILE A 336 -21.34 -0.47 0.58
C ILE A 336 -21.32 0.92 -0.06
N GLN A 337 -21.79 1.08 -1.30
CA GLN A 337 -21.75 2.33 -2.07
C GLN A 337 -22.38 3.54 -1.33
N PRO A 338 -23.59 3.45 -0.73
CA PRO A 338 -24.14 4.58 0.01
C PRO A 338 -23.28 5.02 1.19
N LEU A 339 -22.54 4.08 1.80
CA LEU A 339 -21.60 4.39 2.87
C LEU A 339 -20.34 5.07 2.33
N LEU A 340 -19.77 4.55 1.24
CA LEU A 340 -18.62 5.15 0.56
C LEU A 340 -18.89 6.59 0.12
N GLU A 341 -20.08 6.88 -0.41
CA GLU A 341 -20.48 8.24 -0.78
C GLU A 341 -20.58 9.18 0.43
N ARG A 342 -21.06 8.68 1.58
CA ARG A 342 -21.09 9.45 2.83
C ARG A 342 -19.67 9.73 3.34
N ILE A 343 -18.77 8.77 3.23
CA ILE A 343 -17.35 8.93 3.56
C ILE A 343 -16.73 9.97 2.63
N ALA A 344 -16.93 9.85 1.32
CA ALA A 344 -16.43 10.79 0.32
C ALA A 344 -16.92 12.23 0.57
N ARG A 345 -18.15 12.42 1.03
CA ARG A 345 -18.67 13.74 1.45
C ARG A 345 -17.96 14.27 2.70
N ASP A 346 -17.70 13.43 3.70
CA ASP A 346 -16.98 13.85 4.91
C ASP A 346 -15.51 14.18 4.64
N LEU A 347 -14.84 13.45 3.74
CA LEU A 347 -13.47 13.75 3.31
C LEU A 347 -13.35 15.09 2.58
N LYS A 348 -14.44 15.58 1.98
CA LYS A 348 -14.54 16.93 1.39
C LYS A 348 -14.95 18.01 2.39
N SER A 349 -15.15 17.67 3.67
CA SER A 349 -15.59 18.63 4.67
C SER A 349 -14.50 19.67 4.98
N GLN A 350 -14.94 20.85 5.40
CA GLN A 350 -14.07 22.01 5.61
C GLN A 350 -14.29 22.62 6.99
N ILE A 351 -13.20 23.11 7.59
CA ILE A 351 -13.24 24.04 8.72
C ILE A 351 -13.46 25.43 8.13
N ILE A 352 -14.49 26.15 8.59
CA ILE A 352 -14.73 27.52 8.12
C ILE A 352 -14.01 28.48 9.06
N VAL A 353 -13.11 29.30 8.50
CA VAL A 353 -12.32 30.29 9.25
C VAL A 353 -12.41 31.67 8.62
N ARG A 354 -12.04 32.69 9.39
CA ARG A 354 -11.93 34.09 8.93
C ARG A 354 -10.90 34.83 9.77
N ALA A 355 -10.03 35.61 9.17
CA ALA A 355 -9.15 36.51 9.92
C ALA A 355 -9.86 37.84 10.19
N LYS A 356 -9.55 38.45 11.33
CA LYS A 356 -9.98 39.81 11.61
C LYS A 356 -9.17 40.84 10.85
#